data_AF-A0A8H3C066-F1
#
_entry.id   AF-A0A8H3C066-F1
#
_cell.length_a   1.000
_cell.length_b   1.000
_cell.length_c   1.000
_cell.angle_alpha   90.00
_cell.angle_beta   90.00
_cell.angle_gamma   90.00
#
_symmetry.space_group_name_H-M   'P 1'
#
loop_
_entity.id
_entity.type
_entity.pdbx_description
1 polymer ?
#
loop_
_entity_poly.entity_id
_entity_poly.type
_entity_poly.pdbx_seq_one_letter_code
_entity_poly.pdbx_strand_id
1 'polypeptide(L)'
;MTIPELVKMLEDMRIGQVSPASERLLHTLAREVEYSDGIQPVELFPLWRLADSANQRRMWMLPGTPTVYRAQDSFSESVGRGTRAVTPERGRLLLDKMAMGRMELKIGAQVMCTKNFRSINIVNGSIGKVLDFMTPAEARQSRHFIEMIPSDDPNWDPFVFDPTFPKSDREVKLYGDVPEPGSPLHDWLRSQEPDFPWPTVETEGRKWPVVQFDQGTVLLVTPTLFTSENVRGETEACRVQIPLILAWALTIELGPT
;
A
#
# COMPACT_ATOMS: atom_id res chain seq x y z
N MET A 1 -3.71 15.47 29.58
CA MET A 1 -4.48 14.21 29.55
C MET A 1 -3.54 13.09 29.91
N THR A 2 -3.85 12.36 30.98
CA THR A 2 -3.10 11.15 31.36
C THR A 2 -3.64 9.93 30.61
N ILE A 3 -2.83 8.88 30.47
CA ILE A 3 -3.24 7.62 29.83
C ILE A 3 -4.51 7.03 30.51
N PRO A 4 -4.63 6.99 31.85
CA PRO A 4 -5.83 6.47 32.51
C PRO A 4 -7.11 7.27 32.19
N GLU A 5 -7.02 8.59 32.09
CA GLU A 5 -8.18 9.44 31.72
C GLU A 5 -8.66 9.15 30.30
N LEU A 6 -7.72 8.98 29.35
CA LEU A 6 -8.05 8.59 27.97
C LEU A 6 -8.71 7.22 27.92
N VAL A 7 -8.13 6.22 28.59
CA VAL A 7 -8.67 4.85 28.61
C VAL A 7 -10.10 4.83 29.17
N LYS A 8 -10.34 5.56 30.26
CA LYS A 8 -11.69 5.68 30.83
C LYS A 8 -12.66 6.34 29.85
N MET A 9 -12.25 7.44 29.20
CA MET A 9 -13.09 8.13 28.21
C MET A 9 -13.46 7.21 27.04
N LEU A 10 -12.51 6.44 26.51
CA LEU A 10 -12.75 5.48 25.43
C LEU A 10 -13.66 4.32 25.89
N GLU A 11 -13.51 3.85 27.12
CA GLU A 11 -14.36 2.80 27.69
C GLU A 11 -15.81 3.29 27.87
N ASP A 12 -16.00 4.49 28.42
CA ASP A 12 -17.30 5.16 28.54
C ASP A 12 -18.01 5.22 27.16
N MET A 13 -17.27 5.60 26.10
CA MET A 13 -17.79 5.62 24.72
C MET A 13 -18.14 4.21 24.20
N ARG A 14 -17.27 3.22 24.47
CA ARG A 14 -17.44 1.83 24.01
C ARG A 14 -18.74 1.20 24.53
N ILE A 15 -19.10 1.48 25.78
CA ILE A 15 -20.33 0.96 26.41
C ILE A 15 -21.56 1.86 26.18
N GLY A 16 -21.39 3.00 25.50
CA GLY A 16 -22.46 3.96 25.24
C GLY A 16 -22.90 4.79 26.46
N GLN A 17 -22.07 4.88 27.50
CA GLN A 17 -22.35 5.65 28.73
C GLN A 17 -21.27 6.71 28.94
N VAL A 18 -21.38 7.83 28.23
CA VAL A 18 -20.42 8.92 28.30
C VAL A 18 -20.61 9.71 29.60
N SER A 19 -19.66 9.61 30.53
CA SER A 19 -19.72 10.40 31.77
C SER A 19 -19.45 11.89 31.50
N PRO A 20 -19.96 12.82 32.34
CA PRO A 20 -19.72 14.26 32.17
C PRO A 20 -18.23 14.65 32.17
N ALA A 21 -17.37 13.86 32.84
CA ALA A 21 -15.93 14.08 32.82
C ALA A 21 -15.32 13.73 31.46
N SER A 22 -15.74 12.61 30.88
CA SER A 22 -15.34 12.16 29.54
C SER A 22 -15.84 13.09 28.44
N GLU A 23 -17.07 13.60 28.55
CA GLU A 23 -17.62 14.61 27.63
C GLU A 23 -16.80 15.90 27.66
N ARG A 24 -16.54 16.46 28.85
CA ARG A 24 -15.69 17.66 28.99
C ARG A 24 -14.31 17.44 28.42
N LEU A 25 -13.69 16.29 28.70
CA LEU A 25 -12.37 15.94 28.17
C LEU A 25 -12.39 15.90 26.64
N LEU A 26 -13.40 15.28 26.02
CA LEU A 26 -13.54 15.24 24.56
C LEU A 26 -13.60 16.63 23.94
N HIS A 27 -14.38 17.55 24.53
CA HIS A 27 -14.47 18.93 24.04
C HIS A 27 -13.12 19.65 24.08
N THR A 28 -12.23 19.34 25.04
CA THR A 28 -10.88 19.94 25.07
C THR A 28 -9.99 19.48 23.91
N LEU A 29 -10.33 18.39 23.22
CA LEU A 29 -9.56 17.84 22.09
C LEU A 29 -9.94 18.49 20.75
N ALA A 30 -10.95 19.36 20.69
CA ALA A 30 -11.38 20.06 19.47
C ALA A 30 -10.41 21.15 18.98
N ARG A 31 -9.30 21.36 19.70
CA ARG A 31 -8.21 22.25 19.30
C ARG A 31 -7.51 21.74 18.04
N GLU A 32 -6.94 22.66 17.26
CA GLU A 32 -6.08 22.32 16.12
C GLU A 32 -4.80 21.61 16.59
N VAL A 33 -4.27 20.71 15.76
CA VAL A 33 -3.03 19.96 16.01
C VAL A 33 -2.05 20.25 14.88
N GLU A 34 -0.90 20.82 15.22
CA GLU A 34 0.21 21.00 14.29
C GLU A 34 1.23 19.88 14.49
N TYR A 35 1.66 19.29 13.38
CA TYR A 35 2.71 18.26 13.35
C TYR A 35 3.95 18.84 12.68
N SER A 36 5.13 18.54 13.23
CA SER A 36 6.41 19.08 12.77
C SER A 36 6.96 18.42 11.51
N ASP A 37 6.41 17.28 11.13
CA ASP A 37 6.83 16.47 9.96
C ASP A 37 6.16 16.91 8.65
N GLY A 38 5.21 17.86 8.71
CA GLY A 38 4.46 18.32 7.54
C GLY A 38 3.44 17.31 7.01
N ILE A 39 3.14 16.26 7.79
CA ILE A 39 2.05 15.32 7.60
C ILE A 39 0.87 15.81 8.44
N GLN A 40 -0.28 15.99 7.79
CA GLN A 40 -1.50 16.44 8.45
C GLN A 40 -2.20 15.27 9.14
N PRO A 41 -2.96 15.52 10.23
CA PRO A 41 -3.78 14.47 10.82
C PRO A 41 -4.76 13.91 9.79
N VAL A 42 -4.95 12.60 9.82
CA VAL A 42 -5.92 11.94 8.95
C VAL A 42 -7.33 12.19 9.48
N GLU A 43 -8.18 12.78 8.65
CA GLU A 43 -9.59 12.96 8.99
C GLU A 43 -10.37 11.66 8.79
N LEU A 44 -11.21 11.29 9.75
CA LEU A 44 -12.07 10.12 9.64
C LEU A 44 -13.48 10.53 9.22
N PHE A 45 -13.99 9.91 8.15
CA PHE A 45 -15.35 10.12 7.66
C PHE A 45 -16.18 8.84 7.76
N PRO A 46 -17.50 8.96 7.97
CA PRO A 46 -18.38 7.79 8.02
C PRO A 46 -18.67 7.21 6.64
N LEU A 47 -18.53 7.99 5.57
CA LEU A 47 -18.87 7.57 4.20
C LEU A 47 -17.65 7.72 3.29
N TRP A 48 -17.38 6.70 2.47
CA TRP A 48 -16.29 6.70 1.49
C TRP A 48 -16.33 7.93 0.57
N ARG A 49 -17.51 8.30 0.04
CA ARG A 49 -17.66 9.46 -0.86
C ARG A 49 -17.20 10.78 -0.24
N LEU A 50 -17.33 10.93 1.08
CA LEU A 50 -16.91 12.13 1.80
C LEU A 50 -15.39 12.15 1.96
N ALA A 51 -14.80 11.01 2.35
CA ALA A 51 -13.35 10.85 2.42
C ALA A 51 -12.69 11.06 1.06
N ASP A 52 -13.22 10.44 -0.01
CA ASP A 52 -12.72 10.62 -1.37
C ASP A 52 -12.85 12.09 -1.80
N SER A 53 -14.01 12.73 -1.61
CA SER A 53 -14.16 14.16 -1.92
C SER A 53 -13.18 15.06 -1.16
N ALA A 54 -12.87 14.74 0.09
CA ALA A 54 -11.86 15.47 0.88
C ALA A 54 -10.44 15.25 0.34
N ASN A 55 -10.08 14.01 0.01
CA ASN A 55 -8.80 13.67 -0.62
C ASN A 55 -8.63 14.34 -1.98
N GLN A 56 -9.66 14.26 -2.84
CA GLN A 56 -9.63 14.89 -4.15
C GLN A 56 -9.44 16.40 -4.02
N ARG A 57 -10.23 17.09 -3.19
CA ARG A 57 -10.08 18.54 -2.99
C ARG A 57 -8.64 18.93 -2.62
N ARG A 58 -8.00 18.17 -1.72
CA ARG A 58 -6.60 18.41 -1.34
C ARG A 58 -5.62 18.12 -2.47
N MET A 59 -5.84 17.04 -3.23
CA MET A 59 -5.07 16.75 -4.44
C MET A 59 -5.19 17.86 -5.50
N TRP A 60 -6.39 18.42 -5.69
CA TRP A 60 -6.64 19.51 -6.63
C TRP A 60 -5.88 20.79 -6.26
N MET A 61 -5.74 21.08 -4.96
CA MET A 61 -5.01 22.26 -4.47
C MET A 61 -3.49 22.13 -4.61
N LEU A 62 -2.94 20.92 -4.74
CA LEU A 62 -1.50 20.76 -4.96
C LEU A 62 -1.08 21.24 -6.35
N PRO A 63 0.05 21.96 -6.46
CA PRO A 63 0.59 22.40 -7.74
C PRO A 63 1.08 21.20 -8.58
N GLY A 64 1.25 21.44 -9.88
CA GLY A 64 1.78 20.44 -10.81
C GLY A 64 0.72 19.50 -11.39
N THR A 65 1.16 18.72 -12.37
CA THR A 65 0.32 17.77 -13.11
C THR A 65 0.26 16.45 -12.35
N PRO A 66 -0.93 15.83 -12.18
CA PRO A 66 -1.03 14.52 -11.55
C PRO A 66 -0.34 13.44 -12.40
N THR A 67 0.47 12.61 -11.75
CA THR A 67 0.96 11.36 -12.30
C THR A 67 -0.09 10.27 -12.08
N VAL A 68 -0.49 9.60 -13.15
CA VAL A 68 -1.58 8.62 -13.14
C VAL A 68 -1.02 7.21 -13.23
N TYR A 69 -1.39 6.37 -12.28
CA TYR A 69 -1.03 4.95 -12.22
C TYR A 69 -2.28 4.09 -12.43
N ARG A 70 -2.25 3.26 -13.48
CA ARG A 70 -3.30 2.29 -13.78
C ARG A 70 -2.81 0.90 -13.42
N ALA A 71 -3.65 0.18 -12.70
CA ALA A 71 -3.38 -1.20 -12.33
C ALA A 71 -3.34 -2.09 -13.57
N GLN A 72 -2.58 -3.17 -13.47
CA GLN A 72 -2.63 -4.28 -14.41
C GLN A 72 -3.27 -5.48 -13.71
N ASP A 73 -4.36 -5.98 -14.26
CA ASP A 73 -5.10 -7.10 -13.67
C ASP A 73 -5.01 -8.33 -14.55
N SER A 74 -4.95 -9.48 -13.92
CA SER A 74 -5.10 -10.77 -14.58
C SER A 74 -6.08 -11.65 -13.82
N PHE A 75 -6.85 -12.45 -14.55
CA PHE A 75 -7.91 -13.29 -14.02
C PHE A 75 -7.75 -14.71 -14.54
N SER A 76 -8.02 -15.69 -13.68
CA SER A 76 -8.11 -17.08 -14.14
C SER A 76 -9.47 -17.32 -14.78
N GLU A 77 -9.47 -17.56 -16.10
CA GLU A 77 -10.69 -17.93 -16.82
C GLU A 77 -11.09 -19.40 -16.59
N SER A 78 -10.20 -20.24 -16.04
CA SER A 78 -10.47 -21.59 -15.50
C SER A 78 -9.18 -22.40 -15.43
N VAL A 79 -8.87 -22.98 -14.27
CA VAL A 79 -7.99 -24.15 -14.22
C VAL A 79 -8.59 -25.14 -13.22
N GLY A 80 -9.32 -26.15 -13.74
CA GLY A 80 -9.81 -27.29 -12.95
C GLY A 80 -11.28 -27.65 -13.14
N ARG A 81 -11.56 -28.97 -13.24
CA ARG A 81 -12.92 -29.53 -13.32
C ARG A 81 -13.77 -29.13 -12.10
N GLY A 82 -14.64 -28.14 -12.26
CA GLY A 82 -15.77 -27.91 -11.34
C GLY A 82 -15.77 -26.61 -10.54
N THR A 83 -14.79 -25.71 -10.71
CA THR A 83 -14.84 -24.37 -10.12
C THR A 83 -15.30 -23.36 -11.18
N ARG A 84 -16.25 -22.47 -10.84
CA ARG A 84 -16.76 -21.47 -11.77
C ARG A 84 -15.65 -20.42 -12.01
N ALA A 85 -15.30 -20.22 -13.28
CA ALA A 85 -14.39 -19.16 -13.72
C ALA A 85 -14.75 -17.81 -13.09
N VAL A 86 -13.75 -17.07 -12.62
CA VAL A 86 -13.96 -15.70 -12.16
C VAL A 86 -14.04 -14.81 -13.39
N THR A 87 -15.21 -14.21 -13.60
CA THR A 87 -15.36 -13.24 -14.70
C THR A 87 -14.47 -12.03 -14.41
N PRO A 88 -13.95 -11.33 -15.44
CA PRO A 88 -13.14 -10.13 -15.23
C PRO A 88 -13.81 -9.09 -14.33
N GLU A 89 -15.13 -8.94 -14.41
CA GLU A 89 -15.90 -8.03 -13.54
C GLU A 89 -15.84 -8.47 -12.08
N ARG A 90 -16.01 -9.77 -11.82
CA ARG A 90 -15.93 -10.31 -10.47
C ARG A 90 -14.50 -10.22 -9.93
N GLY A 91 -13.52 -10.51 -10.76
CA GLY A 91 -12.10 -10.40 -10.42
C GLY A 91 -11.72 -8.98 -10.03
N ARG A 92 -12.13 -7.97 -10.82
CA ARG A 92 -11.90 -6.56 -10.47
C ARG A 92 -12.51 -6.19 -9.13
N LEU A 93 -13.74 -6.62 -8.85
CA LEU A 93 -14.40 -6.34 -7.56
C LEU A 93 -13.66 -6.98 -6.38
N LEU A 94 -13.06 -8.16 -6.55
CA LEU A 94 -12.23 -8.79 -5.52
C LEU A 94 -10.95 -7.97 -5.29
N LEU A 95 -10.31 -7.52 -6.37
CA LEU A 95 -9.06 -6.75 -6.33
C LEU A 95 -9.27 -5.31 -5.82
N ASP A 96 -10.41 -4.69 -6.08
CA ASP A 96 -10.75 -3.33 -5.61
C ASP A 96 -10.79 -3.23 -4.09
N LYS A 97 -11.01 -4.35 -3.38
CA LYS A 97 -10.93 -4.43 -1.92
C LYS A 97 -9.49 -4.42 -1.38
N MET A 98 -8.51 -4.70 -2.24
CA MET A 98 -7.10 -4.83 -1.86
C MET A 98 -6.25 -3.65 -2.33
N ALA A 99 -6.45 -3.20 -3.56
CA ALA A 99 -5.72 -2.09 -4.14
C ALA A 99 -6.57 -1.37 -5.18
N MET A 100 -6.41 -0.05 -5.29
CA MET A 100 -7.18 0.76 -6.25
C MET A 100 -6.79 0.45 -7.70
N GLY A 101 -7.77 0.30 -8.59
CA GLY A 101 -7.49 0.10 -10.03
C GLY A 101 -6.86 1.31 -10.73
N ARG A 102 -7.03 2.51 -10.16
CA ARG A 102 -6.46 3.75 -10.67
C ARG A 102 -6.09 4.66 -9.51
N MET A 103 -4.90 5.26 -9.58
CA MET A 103 -4.41 6.20 -8.60
C MET A 103 -3.82 7.42 -9.30
N GLU A 104 -4.06 8.59 -8.71
CA GLU A 104 -3.41 9.83 -9.12
C GLU A 104 -2.58 10.33 -7.95
N LEU A 105 -1.36 10.79 -8.23
CA LEU A 105 -0.47 11.37 -7.23
C LEU A 105 0.15 12.66 -7.76
N LYS A 106 0.43 13.59 -6.84
CA LYS A 106 1.23 14.79 -7.08
C LYS A 106 2.30 14.89 -6.00
N ILE A 107 3.35 15.65 -6.28
CA ILE A 107 4.31 16.06 -5.25
C ILE A 107 3.54 16.81 -4.15
N GLY A 108 3.82 16.47 -2.89
CA GLY A 108 3.13 16.96 -1.71
C GLY A 108 1.88 16.17 -1.31
N ALA A 109 1.47 15.17 -2.08
CA ALA A 109 0.33 14.33 -1.72
C ALA A 109 0.59 13.54 -0.43
N GLN A 110 -0.37 13.57 0.50
CA GLN A 110 -0.35 12.72 1.68
C GLN A 110 -0.93 11.35 1.32
N VAL A 111 -0.14 10.32 1.58
CA VAL A 111 -0.44 8.94 1.22
C VAL A 111 -0.32 8.03 2.43
N MET A 112 -0.96 6.88 2.37
CA MET A 112 -0.81 5.81 3.34
C MET A 112 -0.43 4.54 2.62
N CYS A 113 0.53 3.80 3.18
CA CYS A 113 0.93 2.50 2.68
C CYS A 113 -0.15 1.46 2.98
N THR A 114 -0.50 0.65 1.98
CA THR A 114 -1.49 -0.42 2.11
C THR A 114 -0.87 -1.82 2.18
N LYS A 115 0.46 -1.90 2.29
CA LYS A 115 1.21 -3.16 2.33
C LYS A 115 2.26 -3.15 3.43
N ASN A 116 2.65 -4.34 3.90
CA ASN A 116 3.64 -4.49 4.96
C ASN A 116 5.04 -4.75 4.36
N PHE A 117 5.99 -3.89 4.66
CA PHE A 117 7.42 -4.04 4.35
C PHE A 117 8.21 -4.11 5.67
N ARG A 118 8.18 -5.29 6.30
CA ARG A 118 8.67 -5.49 7.67
C ARG A 118 10.17 -5.20 7.84
N SER A 119 10.99 -5.48 6.83
CA SER A 119 12.44 -5.23 6.87
C SER A 119 12.80 -3.74 7.05
N ILE A 120 11.89 -2.84 6.68
CA ILE A 120 12.09 -1.37 6.73
C ILE A 120 11.08 -0.66 7.64
N ASN A 121 10.39 -1.42 8.50
CA ASN A 121 9.38 -0.95 9.45
C ASN A 121 8.21 -0.13 8.84
N ILE A 122 7.90 -0.34 7.57
CA ILE A 122 6.69 0.20 6.95
C ILE A 122 5.60 -0.85 7.03
N VAL A 123 4.44 -0.46 7.53
CA VAL A 123 3.29 -1.34 7.69
C VAL A 123 2.07 -0.75 6.98
N ASN A 124 1.06 -1.59 6.77
CA ASN A 124 -0.25 -1.09 6.38
C ASN A 124 -0.74 -0.08 7.42
N GLY A 125 -1.01 1.15 6.98
CA GLY A 125 -1.33 2.27 7.86
C GLY A 125 -0.21 3.31 8.01
N SER A 126 1.03 3.02 7.60
CA SER A 126 2.12 4.00 7.64
C SER A 126 1.80 5.18 6.73
N ILE A 127 1.80 6.39 7.27
CA ILE A 127 1.47 7.62 6.54
C ILE A 127 2.75 8.28 6.05
N GLY A 128 2.69 8.88 4.87
CA GLY A 128 3.80 9.63 4.31
C GLY A 128 3.37 10.72 3.34
N LYS A 129 4.36 11.40 2.78
CA LYS A 129 4.21 12.48 1.82
C LYS A 129 5.04 12.23 0.58
N VAL A 130 4.44 12.37 -0.59
CA VAL A 130 5.13 12.25 -1.88
C VAL A 130 6.08 13.44 -2.02
N LEU A 131 7.37 13.16 -2.17
CA LEU A 131 8.43 14.15 -2.38
C LEU A 131 8.75 14.37 -3.86
N ASP A 132 8.77 13.29 -4.64
CA ASP A 132 9.15 13.33 -6.05
C ASP A 132 8.64 12.08 -6.81
N PHE A 133 8.93 12.01 -8.10
CA PHE A 133 8.75 10.83 -8.94
C PHE A 133 10.05 10.49 -9.66
N MET A 134 10.56 9.27 -9.47
CA MET A 134 11.85 8.85 -10.02
C MET A 134 11.77 7.48 -10.67
N THR A 135 12.57 7.26 -11.71
CA THR A 135 12.86 5.92 -12.21
C THR A 135 13.75 5.16 -11.20
N PRO A 136 13.77 3.82 -11.21
CA PRO A 136 14.72 3.05 -10.40
C PRO A 136 16.19 3.44 -10.66
N ALA A 137 16.53 3.82 -11.89
CA ALA A 137 17.88 4.27 -12.24
C ALA A 137 18.23 5.65 -11.62
N GLU A 138 17.33 6.62 -11.72
CA GLU A 138 17.48 7.95 -11.07
C GLU A 138 17.60 7.80 -9.54
N ALA A 139 16.78 6.90 -8.99
CA ALA A 139 16.76 6.59 -7.57
C ALA A 139 18.11 6.11 -7.02
N ARG A 140 18.72 5.11 -7.67
CA ARG A 140 20.01 4.54 -7.26
C ARG A 140 21.14 5.57 -7.25
N GLN A 141 21.09 6.55 -8.16
CA GLN A 141 22.09 7.61 -8.23
C GLN A 141 21.94 8.62 -7.09
N SER A 142 20.71 8.82 -6.60
CA SER A 142 20.41 9.86 -5.62
C SER A 142 20.92 9.56 -4.21
N ARG A 143 21.19 8.30 -3.80
CA ARG A 143 21.69 7.87 -2.47
C ARG A 143 20.89 8.32 -1.23
N HIS A 144 19.76 9.02 -1.38
CA HIS A 144 19.04 9.64 -0.26
C HIS A 144 17.80 8.85 0.20
N PHE A 145 17.57 7.65 -0.31
CA PHE A 145 16.42 6.83 0.07
C PHE A 145 16.64 5.35 -0.19
N ILE A 146 15.81 4.52 0.44
CA ILE A 146 15.83 3.07 0.27
C ILE A 146 14.92 2.74 -0.93
N GLU A 147 15.48 2.16 -1.98
CA GLU A 147 14.67 1.50 -3.00
C GLU A 147 13.91 0.36 -2.31
N MET A 148 12.65 0.10 -2.66
CA MET A 148 11.94 -1.10 -2.21
C MET A 148 12.56 -2.38 -2.82
N ILE A 149 13.84 -2.62 -2.57
CA ILE A 149 14.54 -3.90 -2.68
C ILE A 149 15.61 -3.96 -1.56
N PRO A 150 15.26 -4.25 -0.30
CA PRO A 150 16.22 -4.59 0.74
C PRO A 150 16.18 -6.10 0.98
N SER A 151 17.09 -6.85 0.37
CA SER A 151 17.50 -8.13 0.96
C SER A 151 18.46 -7.83 2.11
N ASP A 152 18.42 -8.64 3.18
CA ASP A 152 19.26 -8.45 4.37
C ASP A 152 20.71 -8.99 4.17
N ASP A 153 21.15 -9.22 2.93
CA ASP A 153 22.47 -9.76 2.62
C ASP A 153 23.46 -8.64 2.18
N PRO A 154 24.52 -8.35 2.95
CA PRO A 154 25.55 -7.37 2.58
C PRO A 154 26.37 -7.76 1.33
N ASN A 155 26.22 -8.99 0.82
CA ASN A 155 26.79 -9.46 -0.45
C ASN A 155 25.74 -9.60 -1.57
N TRP A 156 24.51 -9.10 -1.39
CA TRP A 156 23.48 -9.14 -2.43
C TRP A 156 23.87 -8.28 -3.63
N ASP A 157 24.31 -8.94 -4.69
CA ASP A 157 24.48 -8.34 -6.02
C ASP A 157 23.18 -8.56 -6.81
N PRO A 158 22.48 -7.49 -7.25
CA PRO A 158 21.25 -7.60 -8.03
C PRO A 158 21.41 -8.28 -9.40
N PHE A 159 22.63 -8.65 -9.82
CA PHE A 159 22.91 -9.26 -11.12
C PHE A 159 23.56 -10.66 -11.07
N VAL A 160 23.77 -11.24 -9.90
CA VAL A 160 24.39 -12.58 -9.78
C VAL A 160 23.55 -13.48 -8.87
N PHE A 161 22.86 -14.45 -9.46
CA PHE A 161 22.14 -15.50 -8.74
C PHE A 161 22.96 -16.80 -8.73
N ASP A 162 23.21 -17.34 -7.53
CA ASP A 162 23.72 -18.71 -7.34
C ASP A 162 22.56 -19.65 -6.99
N PRO A 163 22.26 -20.66 -7.83
CA PRO A 163 21.13 -21.57 -7.65
C PRO A 163 21.30 -22.61 -6.52
N THR A 164 22.39 -22.58 -5.75
CA THR A 164 22.69 -23.62 -4.75
C THR A 164 22.32 -23.29 -3.30
N PHE A 165 21.76 -22.11 -3.01
CA PHE A 165 21.45 -21.73 -1.63
C PHE A 165 20.31 -22.59 -1.02
N PRO A 166 20.57 -23.37 0.06
CA PRO A 166 19.56 -24.16 0.72
C PRO A 166 18.81 -23.35 1.78
N LYS A 167 17.51 -23.65 1.89
CA LYS A 167 16.56 -23.22 2.93
C LYS A 167 17.16 -23.42 4.33
N SER A 168 17.43 -22.33 5.05
CA SER A 168 17.41 -22.37 6.52
C SER A 168 16.78 -21.10 7.04
N ASP A 169 15.84 -21.29 7.97
CA ASP A 169 15.01 -20.26 8.58
C ASP A 169 15.81 -19.05 9.07
N ARG A 170 15.62 -17.90 8.43
CA ARG A 170 15.53 -16.56 9.03
C ARG A 170 15.07 -15.57 7.96
N GLU A 171 14.16 -14.69 8.37
CA GLU A 171 13.27 -13.88 7.54
C GLU A 171 13.97 -13.04 6.46
N VAL A 172 13.70 -13.34 5.19
CA VAL A 172 13.51 -12.31 4.16
C VAL A 172 12.21 -12.65 3.44
N LYS A 173 11.15 -11.88 3.72
CA LYS A 173 9.88 -11.94 2.98
C LYS A 173 9.51 -10.54 2.53
N LEU A 174 10.01 -10.15 1.36
CA LEU A 174 9.47 -9.02 0.60
C LEU A 174 8.19 -9.51 -0.10
N TYR A 175 7.08 -9.56 0.62
CA TYR A 175 5.78 -9.58 -0.05
C TYR A 175 5.52 -8.18 -0.56
N GLY A 176 5.61 -7.99 -1.85
CA GLY A 176 5.73 -6.63 -2.34
C GLY A 176 5.67 -6.63 -3.83
N ASP A 177 6.82 -6.72 -4.45
CA ASP A 177 7.06 -6.12 -5.75
C ASP A 177 6.44 -6.88 -6.90
N VAL A 178 6.45 -6.23 -8.05
CA VAL A 178 6.27 -6.94 -9.30
C VAL A 178 7.56 -7.67 -9.60
N PRO A 179 7.53 -9.00 -9.79
CA PRO A 179 8.70 -9.72 -10.22
C PRO A 179 9.09 -9.26 -11.62
N GLU A 180 10.31 -8.75 -11.80
CA GLU A 180 10.85 -8.51 -13.15
C GLU A 180 10.82 -9.83 -13.94
N PRO A 181 10.54 -9.79 -15.26
CA PRO A 181 10.61 -10.99 -16.10
C PRO A 181 11.95 -11.71 -15.93
N GLY A 182 11.90 -12.99 -15.54
CA GLY A 182 13.09 -13.82 -15.29
C GLY A 182 13.74 -13.66 -13.92
N SER A 183 13.13 -12.91 -12.99
CA SER A 183 13.57 -12.88 -11.59
C SER A 183 13.20 -14.19 -10.84
N PRO A 184 13.94 -14.60 -9.80
CA PRO A 184 13.65 -15.82 -9.05
C PRO A 184 12.22 -15.89 -8.49
N LEU A 185 11.65 -14.74 -8.08
CA LEU A 185 10.25 -14.66 -7.63
C LEU A 185 9.26 -14.82 -8.80
N HIS A 186 9.58 -14.27 -9.98
CA HIS A 186 8.78 -14.46 -11.21
C HIS A 186 8.68 -15.93 -11.56
N ASP A 187 9.83 -16.60 -11.61
CA ASP A 187 9.94 -18.00 -11.99
C ASP A 187 9.31 -18.91 -10.94
N TRP A 188 9.48 -18.58 -9.64
CA TRP A 188 8.82 -19.31 -8.56
C TRP A 188 7.29 -19.20 -8.61
N LEU A 189 6.72 -18.01 -8.75
CA LEU A 189 5.26 -17.82 -8.85
C LEU A 189 4.68 -18.58 -10.06
N ARG A 190 5.35 -18.45 -11.21
CA ARG A 190 4.97 -19.19 -12.43
C ARG A 190 5.13 -20.70 -12.26
N SER A 191 6.06 -21.17 -11.43
CA SER A 191 6.20 -22.61 -11.14
C SER A 191 5.07 -23.17 -10.29
N GLN A 192 4.47 -22.35 -9.41
CA GLN A 192 3.34 -22.77 -8.57
C GLN A 192 2.05 -22.86 -9.39
N GLU A 193 1.80 -21.89 -10.26
CA GLU A 193 0.60 -21.81 -11.10
C GLU A 193 0.98 -21.49 -12.55
N PRO A 194 1.44 -22.49 -13.34
CA PRO A 194 2.01 -22.26 -14.68
C PRO A 194 0.98 -21.79 -15.72
N ASP A 195 -0.28 -22.18 -15.53
CA ASP A 195 -1.38 -21.83 -16.43
C ASP A 195 -2.03 -20.48 -16.06
N PHE A 196 -1.65 -19.87 -14.93
CA PHE A 196 -2.22 -18.58 -14.52
C PHE A 196 -1.58 -17.42 -15.31
N PRO A 197 -2.38 -16.49 -15.86
CA PRO A 197 -1.87 -15.42 -16.71
C PRO A 197 -1.24 -14.28 -15.90
N TRP A 198 -0.11 -14.50 -15.22
CA TRP A 198 0.53 -13.50 -14.35
C TRP A 198 0.80 -12.16 -15.06
N PRO A 199 0.43 -11.01 -14.46
CA PRO A 199 0.64 -9.68 -15.02
C PRO A 199 2.13 -9.36 -15.04
N THR A 200 2.55 -8.60 -16.06
CA THR A 200 3.95 -8.22 -16.27
C THR A 200 4.08 -6.71 -16.25
N VAL A 201 4.92 -6.17 -15.37
CA VAL A 201 5.17 -4.73 -15.37
C VAL A 201 6.34 -4.35 -16.25
N GLU A 202 6.02 -3.50 -17.20
CA GLU A 202 6.98 -2.74 -17.98
C GLU A 202 7.45 -1.53 -17.15
N THR A 203 8.72 -1.54 -16.78
CA THR A 203 9.35 -0.46 -16.01
C THR A 203 10.02 0.60 -16.89
N GLU A 204 9.98 0.47 -18.23
CA GLU A 204 10.69 1.24 -19.28
C GLU A 204 10.73 2.78 -19.06
N GLY A 205 11.58 3.23 -18.14
CA GLY A 205 11.67 4.65 -17.76
C GLY A 205 10.45 5.19 -16.99
N ARG A 206 9.58 4.31 -16.46
CA ARG A 206 8.43 4.75 -15.66
C ARG A 206 8.92 5.29 -14.31
N LYS A 207 8.40 6.45 -13.92
CA LYS A 207 8.71 7.11 -12.65
C LYS A 207 7.72 6.68 -11.57
N TRP A 208 8.25 6.36 -10.39
CA TRP A 208 7.51 5.92 -9.21
C TRP A 208 7.62 6.94 -8.08
N PRO A 209 6.60 7.04 -7.21
CA PRO A 209 6.59 8.04 -6.15
C PRO A 209 7.70 7.77 -5.13
N VAL A 210 8.47 8.80 -4.83
CA VAL A 210 9.37 8.86 -3.68
C VAL A 210 8.55 9.41 -2.51
N VAL A 211 8.42 8.64 -1.44
CA VAL A 211 7.58 8.97 -0.29
C VAL A 211 8.43 9.04 0.97
N GLN A 212 8.29 10.14 1.72
CA GLN A 212 8.80 10.23 3.08
C GLN A 212 7.70 9.85 4.06
N PHE A 213 7.90 8.78 4.80
CA PHE A 213 6.99 8.33 5.86
C PHE A 213 7.23 9.07 7.17
N ASP A 214 6.23 9.04 8.05
CA ASP A 214 6.21 9.66 9.38
C ASP A 214 7.41 9.31 10.28
N GLN A 215 8.00 8.12 10.10
CA GLN A 215 9.23 7.69 10.77
C GLN A 215 10.52 8.30 10.20
N GLY A 216 10.43 9.18 9.20
CA GLY A 216 11.55 9.81 8.50
C GLY A 216 12.11 8.97 7.34
N THR A 217 11.72 7.71 7.22
CA THR A 217 12.13 6.81 6.13
C THR A 217 11.64 7.34 4.79
N VAL A 218 12.57 7.54 3.85
CA VAL A 218 12.25 7.91 2.46
C VAL A 218 12.39 6.67 1.58
N LEU A 219 11.36 6.37 0.78
CA LEU A 219 11.30 5.19 -0.08
C LEU A 219 10.88 5.53 -1.50
N LEU A 220 11.48 4.86 -2.48
CA LEU A 220 10.88 4.73 -3.80
C LEU A 220 9.84 3.61 -3.76
N VAL A 221 8.57 3.98 -3.89
CA VAL A 221 7.47 3.04 -3.78
C VAL A 221 7.10 2.50 -5.15
N THR A 222 7.59 1.31 -5.46
CA THR A 222 7.35 0.57 -6.71
C THR A 222 5.99 -0.14 -6.70
N PRO A 223 5.48 -0.56 -7.88
CA PRO A 223 4.30 -1.40 -7.94
C PRO A 223 4.52 -2.73 -7.24
N THR A 224 3.41 -3.25 -6.73
CA THR A 224 3.38 -4.47 -5.94
C THR A 224 2.26 -5.39 -6.43
N LEU A 225 2.47 -6.69 -6.29
CA LEU A 225 1.49 -7.72 -6.63
C LEU A 225 0.48 -7.91 -5.48
N PHE A 226 -0.80 -7.88 -5.79
CA PHE A 226 -1.92 -8.23 -4.94
C PHE A 226 -2.62 -9.45 -5.54
N THR A 227 -2.95 -10.44 -4.71
CA THR A 227 -3.57 -11.70 -5.15
C THR A 227 -4.85 -11.95 -4.36
N SER A 228 -5.87 -12.46 -5.05
CA SER A 228 -7.10 -12.99 -4.47
C SER A 228 -7.11 -14.49 -4.69
N GLU A 229 -7.29 -15.23 -3.62
CA GLU A 229 -7.34 -16.69 -3.63
C GLU A 229 -8.79 -17.17 -3.51
N ASN A 230 -9.11 -18.26 -4.18
CA ASN A 230 -10.39 -18.94 -4.04
C ASN A 230 -10.42 -19.82 -2.77
N VAL A 231 -11.54 -20.50 -2.51
CA VAL A 231 -11.71 -21.37 -1.34
C VAL A 231 -10.77 -22.60 -1.31
N ARG A 232 -10.10 -22.91 -2.42
CA ARG A 232 -9.11 -23.98 -2.53
C ARG A 232 -7.68 -23.48 -2.33
N GLY A 233 -7.49 -22.16 -2.18
CA GLY A 233 -6.17 -21.52 -2.06
C GLY A 233 -5.47 -21.27 -3.41
N GLU A 234 -6.19 -21.39 -4.53
CA GLU A 234 -5.65 -21.09 -5.87
C GLU A 234 -5.89 -19.62 -6.22
N THR A 235 -4.95 -18.97 -6.91
CA THR A 235 -5.13 -17.57 -7.34
C THR A 235 -6.23 -17.48 -8.40
N GLU A 236 -7.27 -16.70 -8.12
CA GLU A 236 -8.37 -16.47 -9.07
C GLU A 236 -8.30 -15.10 -9.73
N ALA A 237 -7.66 -14.13 -9.07
CA ALA A 237 -7.43 -12.79 -9.59
C ALA A 237 -6.14 -12.21 -9.01
N CYS A 238 -5.43 -11.41 -9.79
CA CYS A 238 -4.32 -10.62 -9.27
C CYS A 238 -4.31 -9.23 -9.88
N ARG A 239 -3.73 -8.29 -9.13
CA ARG A 239 -3.57 -6.89 -9.48
C ARG A 239 -2.15 -6.47 -9.22
N VAL A 240 -1.58 -5.74 -10.15
CA VAL A 240 -0.34 -5.02 -9.92
C VAL A 240 -0.63 -3.53 -9.82
N GLN A 241 -0.24 -2.94 -8.68
CA GLN A 241 -0.45 -1.52 -8.39
C GLN A 241 0.53 -1.01 -7.34
N ILE A 242 0.75 0.30 -7.31
CA ILE A 242 1.47 0.97 -6.21
C ILE A 242 0.69 0.77 -4.88
N PRO A 243 1.34 0.33 -3.79
CA PRO A 243 0.71 0.04 -2.49
C PRO A 243 0.46 1.31 -1.67
N LEU A 244 -0.18 2.31 -2.28
CA LEU A 244 -0.50 3.59 -1.64
C LEU A 244 -2.00 3.91 -1.80
N ILE A 245 -2.54 4.73 -0.90
CA ILE A 245 -3.81 5.43 -1.09
C ILE A 245 -3.67 6.87 -0.60
N LEU A 246 -4.55 7.78 -1.05
CA LEU A 246 -4.61 9.12 -0.48
C LEU A 246 -5.10 9.06 0.96
N ALA A 247 -4.46 9.84 1.83
CA ALA A 247 -4.61 9.68 3.27
C ALA A 247 -4.71 11.00 4.02
N TRP A 248 -5.27 12.04 3.40
CA TRP A 248 -5.75 13.18 4.18
C TRP A 248 -7.07 12.87 4.87
N ALA A 249 -7.85 11.97 4.27
CA ALA A 249 -9.12 11.52 4.76
C ALA A 249 -9.29 10.02 4.53
N LEU A 250 -9.78 9.30 5.54
CA LEU A 250 -10.08 7.86 5.47
C LEU A 250 -11.51 7.58 5.94
N THR A 251 -11.99 6.40 5.59
CA THR A 251 -13.27 5.86 6.08
C THR A 251 -13.00 4.73 7.06
N ILE A 252 -13.87 4.58 8.06
CA ILE A 252 -13.81 3.49 9.03
C ILE A 252 -14.34 2.17 8.42
N GLU A 253 -15.16 2.27 7.37
CA GLU A 253 -15.68 1.11 6.62
C GLU A 253 -14.70 0.65 5.53
N LEU A 254 -14.51 -0.68 5.43
CA LEU A 254 -13.65 -1.34 4.45
C LEU A 254 -14.29 -1.30 3.04
N GLY A 255 -13.95 -0.26 2.27
CA GLY A 255 -14.12 -0.20 0.82
C GLY A 255 -15.51 0.22 0.33
N PRO A 256 -15.64 0.64 -0.94
CA PRO A 256 -16.93 0.90 -1.55
C PRO A 256 -17.73 -0.40 -1.65
N THR A 257 -18.94 -0.42 -1.08
CA THR A 257 -19.95 -1.47 -1.27
C THR A 257 -20.54 -1.43 -2.68
#